data_AF-A0A5R8P7V1-F1
#
_entry.id   AF-A0A5R8P7V1-F1
#
_cell.length_a   1.000
_cell.length_b   1.000
_cell.length_c   1.000
_cell.angle_alpha   90.00
_cell.angle_beta   90.00
_cell.angle_gamma   90.00
#
_symmetry.space_group_name_H-M   'P 1'
#
loop_
_entity.id
_entity.type
_entity.pdbx_description
1 polymer ?
#
loop_
_entity_poly.entity_id
_entity_poly.type
_entity_poly.pdbx_seq_one_letter_code
_entity_poly.pdbx_strand_id
1 'polypeptide(L)'
;MPQNTITIDQLCAAFHVEPAIVDEPTFPEPVDGGDLWDGHAVWTWMVAQDSTEWRQRAEAAPLHLWPTPEPGTVHFMKLSAHRIPGAVTQDWSIGSSVRIRVVWPTVGSRFTAPPPAERGRPVRQVLRVGDWAPSSQLPTLHRLNAEGYPDVAVSWSDLTRVLGGKVPYWPTRLRIPDVMVAWDPDTGPHAPVAAQPRIDLAPVAGLAAVLASEPRACRVLHQLIHTAMHRASRDAAAEAERLARRHAAEMFEVAVPALDIPGPPPLSDGESVTGWAEIMRRTDNLAHTAVRAACAYDVPRPYEQITDLDASDVTAQFARQLIPAHPLPAAFTAITPQTTYDPVDHLVDPATGIPVVRHASGGMRIGVPHQLPARAPLAAIVFDQREIWIRTDDNALYPAPRAVWHHYGYGPHSNNSDTTAVLIEHLLDDISTSAVTLTTRSATTPSQGLVELLSQQWPDGSTITRAELDSARTAIRS
;
A
#
# COMPACT_ATOMS: atom_id res chain seq x y z
N MET A 1 39.21 -21.80 -9.04
CA MET A 1 38.26 -22.85 -8.64
C MET A 1 36.95 -22.59 -9.35
N PRO A 2 36.31 -23.61 -9.95
CA PRO A 2 34.98 -23.44 -10.53
C PRO A 2 34.00 -22.96 -9.46
N GLN A 3 33.08 -22.07 -9.80
CA GLN A 3 32.16 -21.42 -8.85
C GLN A 3 31.12 -22.38 -8.21
N ASN A 4 31.10 -23.65 -8.62
CA ASN A 4 30.05 -24.62 -8.27
C ASN A 4 30.57 -25.89 -7.58
N THR A 5 31.77 -25.85 -6.99
CA THR A 5 32.29 -26.98 -6.21
C THR A 5 31.62 -27.08 -4.85
N ILE A 6 31.23 -28.28 -4.43
CA ILE A 6 30.58 -28.57 -3.14
C ILE A 6 31.30 -29.71 -2.41
N THR A 7 31.33 -29.66 -1.08
CA THR A 7 31.80 -30.79 -0.25
C THR A 7 30.75 -31.91 -0.22
N ILE A 8 31.13 -33.11 0.24
CA ILE A 8 30.18 -34.21 0.42
C ILE A 8 29.03 -33.86 1.36
N ASP A 9 29.29 -33.15 2.45
CA ASP A 9 28.25 -32.71 3.40
C ASP A 9 27.28 -31.72 2.75
N GLN A 10 27.81 -30.76 1.98
CA GLN A 10 27.00 -29.79 1.24
C GLN A 10 26.18 -30.47 0.14
N LEU A 11 26.73 -31.48 -0.53
CA LEU A 11 26.05 -32.30 -1.51
C LEU A 11 24.89 -33.07 -0.88
N CYS A 12 25.15 -33.77 0.22
CA CYS A 12 24.14 -34.50 0.97
C CYS A 12 22.99 -33.58 1.42
N ALA A 13 23.34 -32.40 1.93
CA ALA A 13 22.35 -31.39 2.34
C ALA A 13 21.56 -30.80 1.16
N ALA A 14 22.23 -30.47 0.05
CA ALA A 14 21.62 -29.80 -1.11
C ALA A 14 20.68 -30.73 -1.90
N PHE A 15 21.04 -32.01 -2.02
CA PHE A 15 20.31 -32.99 -2.81
C PHE A 15 19.45 -33.95 -1.96
N HIS A 16 19.52 -33.83 -0.63
CA HIS A 16 18.85 -34.72 0.33
C HIS A 16 19.20 -36.20 0.09
N VAL A 17 20.50 -36.49 0.14
CA VAL A 17 21.08 -37.82 -0.13
C VAL A 17 22.05 -38.21 0.98
N GLU A 18 22.32 -39.50 1.10
CA GLU A 18 23.32 -40.02 2.04
C GLU A 18 24.72 -39.99 1.42
N PRO A 19 25.79 -39.93 2.23
CA PRO A 19 27.17 -39.89 1.73
C PRO A 19 27.56 -41.06 0.83
N ALA A 20 26.93 -42.23 1.00
CA ALA A 20 27.14 -43.42 0.18
C ALA A 20 26.77 -43.23 -1.31
N ILE A 21 26.13 -42.12 -1.68
CA ILE A 21 25.84 -41.79 -3.08
C ILE A 21 27.09 -41.78 -3.97
N VAL A 22 28.26 -41.45 -3.41
CA VAL A 22 29.51 -41.41 -4.18
C VAL A 22 29.98 -42.79 -4.63
N ASP A 23 29.44 -43.85 -4.03
CA ASP A 23 29.75 -45.25 -4.37
C ASP A 23 28.86 -45.76 -5.53
N GLU A 24 27.88 -44.97 -5.99
CA GLU A 24 26.99 -45.35 -7.09
C GLU A 24 27.76 -45.49 -8.42
N PRO A 25 27.44 -46.51 -9.24
CA PRO A 25 28.06 -46.65 -10.55
C PRO A 25 27.89 -45.40 -11.39
N THR A 26 28.95 -44.95 -12.06
CA THR A 26 28.99 -43.75 -12.93
C THR A 26 28.83 -42.41 -12.21
N PHE A 27 28.83 -42.38 -10.87
CA PHE A 27 28.83 -41.13 -10.12
C PHE A 27 30.06 -40.27 -10.49
N PRO A 28 29.93 -38.94 -10.60
CA PRO A 28 31.05 -38.07 -10.98
C PRO A 28 32.24 -38.16 -10.03
N GLU A 29 33.45 -38.23 -10.59
CA GLU A 29 34.69 -38.15 -9.81
C GLU A 29 34.87 -36.76 -9.17
N PRO A 30 35.52 -36.66 -8.00
CA PRO A 30 35.81 -35.39 -7.38
C PRO A 30 36.82 -34.57 -8.21
N VAL A 31 36.68 -33.25 -8.14
CA VAL A 31 37.55 -32.29 -8.80
C VAL A 31 38.97 -32.42 -8.26
N ASP A 32 39.94 -32.57 -9.18
CA ASP A 32 41.37 -32.72 -8.89
C ASP A 32 41.72 -33.88 -7.92
N GLY A 33 40.84 -34.87 -7.77
CA GLY A 33 41.04 -36.02 -6.88
C GLY A 33 40.93 -35.69 -5.38
N GLY A 34 40.36 -34.54 -5.03
CA GLY A 34 40.14 -34.11 -3.64
C GLY A 34 38.77 -34.46 -3.07
N ASP A 35 38.30 -33.68 -2.08
CA ASP A 35 37.00 -33.88 -1.39
C ASP A 35 35.91 -32.92 -1.89
N LEU A 36 36.04 -32.44 -3.13
CA LEU A 36 35.12 -31.48 -3.74
C LEU A 36 34.53 -32.07 -5.02
N TRP A 37 33.23 -31.97 -5.17
CA TRP A 37 32.52 -32.38 -6.39
C TRP A 37 32.04 -31.16 -7.15
N ASP A 38 32.04 -31.25 -8.47
CA ASP A 38 31.34 -30.27 -9.29
C ASP A 38 29.83 -30.52 -9.17
N GLY A 39 29.12 -29.57 -8.54
CA GLY A 39 27.68 -29.66 -8.35
C GLY A 39 26.90 -29.79 -9.65
N HIS A 40 27.41 -29.24 -10.77
CA HIS A 40 26.78 -29.36 -12.09
C HIS A 40 26.89 -30.80 -12.61
N ALA A 41 28.05 -31.43 -12.45
CA ALA A 41 28.27 -32.81 -12.85
C ALA A 41 27.36 -33.76 -12.04
N VAL A 42 27.26 -33.52 -10.72
CA VAL A 42 26.37 -34.29 -9.82
C VAL A 42 24.92 -34.14 -10.24
N TRP A 43 24.45 -32.91 -10.44
CA TRP A 43 23.08 -32.66 -10.88
C TRP A 43 22.78 -33.34 -12.22
N THR A 44 23.69 -33.23 -13.18
CA THR A 44 23.55 -33.82 -14.53
C THR A 44 23.46 -35.34 -14.45
N TRP A 45 24.31 -35.96 -13.63
CA TRP A 45 24.25 -37.39 -13.36
C TRP A 45 22.90 -37.81 -12.77
N MET A 46 22.35 -37.05 -11.79
CA MET A 46 21.07 -37.37 -11.16
C MET A 46 19.90 -37.29 -12.14
N VAL A 47 19.87 -36.30 -13.03
CA VAL A 47 18.80 -36.15 -14.03
C VAL A 47 18.87 -37.22 -15.11
N ALA A 48 20.07 -37.71 -15.44
CA ALA A 48 20.28 -38.78 -16.41
C ALA A 48 19.82 -40.17 -15.90
N GLN A 49 19.54 -40.32 -14.60
CA GLN A 49 19.06 -41.58 -14.04
C GLN A 49 17.62 -41.88 -14.48
N ASP A 50 17.35 -43.15 -14.80
CA ASP A 50 16.00 -43.62 -15.13
C ASP A 50 15.04 -43.53 -13.94
N SER A 51 15.57 -43.43 -12.71
CA SER A 51 14.76 -43.28 -11.49
C SER A 51 14.04 -41.93 -11.42
N THR A 52 12.74 -42.00 -11.11
CA THR A 52 11.94 -40.80 -10.83
C THR A 52 12.38 -40.14 -9.51
N GLU A 53 12.94 -40.90 -8.57
CA GLU A 53 13.42 -40.39 -7.29
C GLU A 53 14.66 -39.50 -7.46
N TRP A 54 15.61 -39.93 -8.30
CA TRP A 54 16.81 -39.15 -8.61
C TRP A 54 16.48 -37.82 -9.30
N ARG A 55 15.55 -37.86 -10.25
CA ARG A 55 15.01 -36.65 -10.88
C ARG A 55 14.34 -35.73 -9.87
N GLN A 56 13.53 -36.25 -8.95
CA GLN A 56 12.89 -35.43 -7.91
C GLN A 56 13.89 -34.75 -6.96
N ARG A 57 14.98 -35.45 -6.61
CA ARG A 57 16.05 -34.86 -5.80
C ARG A 57 16.81 -33.76 -6.54
N ALA A 58 17.11 -33.97 -7.82
CA ALA A 58 17.72 -32.95 -8.67
C ALA A 58 16.83 -31.71 -8.82
N GLU A 59 15.51 -31.88 -8.92
CA GLU A 59 14.54 -30.79 -8.95
C GLU A 59 14.46 -30.02 -7.62
N ALA A 60 14.83 -30.60 -6.49
CA ALA A 60 14.82 -29.92 -5.18
C ALA A 60 16.11 -29.14 -4.90
N ALA A 61 17.18 -29.42 -5.65
CA ALA A 61 18.49 -28.83 -5.44
C ALA A 61 18.49 -27.30 -5.64
N PRO A 62 19.36 -26.55 -4.94
CA PRO A 62 19.56 -25.12 -5.16
C PRO A 62 19.90 -24.78 -6.63
N LEU A 63 19.32 -23.69 -7.17
CA LEU A 63 19.46 -23.33 -8.58
C LEU A 63 20.90 -23.09 -9.04
N HIS A 64 21.80 -22.61 -8.16
CA HIS A 64 23.21 -22.40 -8.51
C HIS A 64 23.92 -23.70 -8.94
N LEU A 65 23.43 -24.86 -8.50
CA LEU A 65 23.94 -26.18 -8.85
C LEU A 65 23.35 -26.74 -10.16
N TRP A 66 22.36 -26.08 -10.74
CA TRP A 66 21.74 -26.52 -11.99
C TRP A 66 22.61 -26.10 -13.17
N PRO A 67 22.65 -26.87 -14.27
CA PRO A 67 23.47 -26.56 -15.42
C PRO A 67 23.00 -25.26 -16.08
N THR A 68 23.97 -24.57 -16.70
CA THR A 68 23.67 -23.46 -17.60
C THR A 68 23.43 -24.04 -18.99
N PRO A 69 22.28 -23.79 -19.64
CA PRO A 69 22.04 -24.22 -21.01
C PRO A 69 23.08 -23.62 -21.96
N GLU A 70 23.38 -24.32 -23.06
CA GLU A 70 24.35 -23.85 -24.04
C GLU A 70 23.97 -22.45 -24.57
N PRO A 71 24.94 -21.51 -24.70
CA PRO A 71 24.67 -20.16 -25.16
C PRO A 71 23.91 -20.14 -26.50
N GLY A 72 22.76 -19.46 -26.53
CA GLY A 72 21.92 -19.34 -27.74
C GLY A 72 20.78 -20.35 -27.83
N THR A 73 20.68 -21.30 -26.90
CA THR A 73 19.54 -22.23 -26.85
C THR A 73 18.51 -21.73 -25.84
N VAL A 74 17.46 -21.05 -26.32
CA VAL A 74 16.30 -20.68 -25.48
C VAL A 74 15.57 -21.98 -25.14
N HIS A 75 15.80 -22.51 -23.94
CA HIS A 75 15.20 -23.78 -23.51
C HIS A 75 13.97 -23.61 -22.61
N PHE A 76 13.57 -22.38 -22.30
CA PHE A 76 12.39 -22.15 -21.50
C PHE A 76 11.15 -22.06 -22.39
N MET A 77 10.32 -23.09 -22.33
CA MET A 77 8.96 -23.04 -22.85
C MET A 77 8.03 -22.75 -21.68
N LYS A 78 7.17 -21.74 -21.80
CA LYS A 78 6.03 -21.59 -20.90
C LYS A 78 5.16 -22.84 -21.06
N LEU A 79 5.18 -23.72 -20.08
CA LEU A 79 4.39 -24.96 -20.12
C LEU A 79 2.92 -24.64 -19.88
N SER A 80 2.66 -23.80 -18.88
CA SER A 80 1.32 -23.41 -18.48
C SER A 80 1.35 -22.19 -17.58
N ALA A 81 0.20 -21.54 -17.45
CA ALA A 81 -0.06 -20.56 -16.42
C ALA A 81 -1.42 -20.81 -15.78
N HIS A 82 -1.47 -20.75 -14.46
CA HIS A 82 -2.65 -21.09 -13.67
C HIS A 82 -3.00 -19.95 -12.72
N ARG A 83 -4.30 -19.71 -12.56
CA ARG A 83 -4.82 -18.78 -11.56
C ARG A 83 -4.95 -19.52 -10.24
N ILE A 84 -4.39 -18.97 -9.19
CA ILE A 84 -4.60 -19.42 -7.81
C ILE A 84 -5.13 -18.26 -6.97
N PRO A 85 -5.75 -18.51 -5.81
CA PRO A 85 -6.19 -17.44 -4.93
C PRO A 85 -5.04 -16.46 -4.59
N GLY A 86 -5.15 -15.23 -5.10
CA GLY A 86 -4.21 -14.14 -4.86
C GLY A 86 -2.88 -14.18 -5.64
N ALA A 87 -2.73 -15.05 -6.64
CA ALA A 87 -1.55 -15.08 -7.49
C ALA A 87 -1.79 -15.75 -8.85
N VAL A 88 -0.82 -15.62 -9.75
CA VAL A 88 -0.69 -16.45 -10.95
C VAL A 88 0.59 -17.25 -10.87
N THR A 89 0.53 -18.53 -11.23
CA THR A 89 1.72 -19.38 -11.37
C THR A 89 2.09 -19.50 -12.84
N GLN A 90 3.37 -19.42 -13.15
CA GLN A 90 3.93 -19.70 -14.48
C GLN A 90 4.91 -20.85 -14.36
N ASP A 91 4.65 -21.92 -15.10
CA ASP A 91 5.49 -23.12 -15.10
C ASP A 91 6.42 -23.08 -16.31
N TRP A 92 7.70 -23.25 -16.03
CA TRP A 92 8.78 -23.23 -17.01
C TRP A 92 9.44 -24.60 -17.07
N SER A 93 9.66 -25.11 -18.27
CA SER A 93 10.52 -26.28 -18.48
C SER A 93 11.96 -25.83 -18.64
N ILE A 94 12.90 -26.56 -18.05
CA ILE A 94 14.34 -26.41 -18.29
C ILE A 94 14.84 -27.76 -18.82
N GLY A 95 15.26 -27.77 -20.09
CA GLY A 95 15.51 -29.02 -20.81
C GLY A 95 14.24 -29.88 -20.96
N SER A 96 14.42 -31.19 -21.13
CA SER A 96 13.33 -32.14 -21.41
C SER A 96 12.59 -32.67 -20.18
N SER A 97 13.07 -32.40 -18.95
CA SER A 97 12.60 -33.14 -17.76
C SER A 97 12.32 -32.31 -16.51
N VAL A 98 12.91 -31.14 -16.34
CA VAL A 98 12.86 -30.38 -15.07
C VAL A 98 11.95 -29.15 -15.17
N ARG A 99 11.24 -28.83 -14.09
CA ARG A 99 10.25 -27.74 -14.05
C ARG A 99 10.49 -26.79 -12.88
N ILE A 100 10.34 -25.50 -13.15
CA ILE A 100 10.27 -24.44 -12.13
C ILE A 100 8.91 -23.77 -12.21
N ARG A 101 8.30 -23.51 -11.06
CA ARG A 101 7.09 -22.69 -10.96
C ARG A 101 7.42 -21.35 -10.35
N VAL A 102 7.14 -20.28 -11.08
CA VAL A 102 7.24 -18.90 -10.57
C VAL A 102 5.84 -18.42 -10.17
N VAL A 103 5.71 -17.92 -8.96
CA VAL A 103 4.47 -17.43 -8.36
C VAL A 103 4.51 -15.91 -8.30
N TRP A 104 3.53 -15.30 -8.94
CA TRP A 104 3.37 -13.85 -9.06
C TRP A 104 2.16 -13.39 -8.25
N PRO A 105 2.35 -12.80 -7.06
CA PRO A 105 1.23 -12.26 -6.26
C PRO A 105 0.48 -11.15 -7.00
N THR A 106 -0.85 -11.23 -7.02
CA THR A 106 -1.72 -10.22 -7.63
C THR A 106 -1.96 -9.05 -6.67
N VAL A 107 -2.24 -7.86 -7.23
CA VAL A 107 -2.50 -6.65 -6.43
C VAL A 107 -3.65 -6.86 -5.44
N GLY A 108 -3.48 -6.37 -4.21
CA GLY A 108 -4.56 -6.29 -3.21
C GLY A 108 -5.02 -7.64 -2.64
N SER A 109 -4.37 -8.74 -3.01
CA SER A 109 -4.74 -10.08 -2.56
C SER A 109 -3.79 -10.57 -1.47
N ARG A 110 -4.34 -11.14 -0.40
CA ARG A 110 -3.52 -11.93 0.53
C ARG A 110 -3.20 -13.25 -0.15
N PHE A 111 -1.92 -13.48 -0.38
CA PHE A 111 -1.45 -14.76 -0.88
C PHE A 111 -1.69 -15.83 0.18
N THR A 112 -2.61 -16.75 -0.09
CA THR A 112 -2.67 -18.05 0.57
C THR A 112 -1.73 -18.98 -0.17
N ALA A 113 -0.87 -19.70 0.56
CA ALA A 113 0.09 -20.65 0.01
C ALA A 113 -0.48 -21.43 -1.20
N PRO A 114 0.32 -21.64 -2.26
CA PRO A 114 -0.16 -22.40 -3.39
C PRO A 114 -0.45 -23.83 -2.92
N PRO A 115 -1.54 -24.48 -3.34
CA PRO A 115 -1.73 -25.88 -3.05
C PRO A 115 -0.53 -26.68 -3.63
N PRO A 116 0.03 -27.63 -2.87
CA PRO A 116 1.16 -28.43 -3.33
C PRO A 116 0.71 -29.22 -4.56
N ALA A 117 1.37 -28.97 -5.69
CA ALA A 117 1.23 -29.66 -6.98
C ALA A 117 -0.22 -29.85 -7.48
N GLU A 118 -0.58 -29.17 -8.57
CA GLU A 118 -1.73 -29.63 -9.35
C GLU A 118 -1.51 -31.10 -9.75
N ARG A 119 -2.50 -31.95 -9.43
CA ARG A 119 -2.41 -33.42 -9.56
C ARG A 119 -1.97 -33.81 -10.96
N GLY A 120 -0.76 -34.36 -11.08
CA GLY A 120 -0.29 -34.99 -12.32
C GLY A 120 1.23 -35.00 -12.51
N ARG A 121 1.95 -33.93 -12.10
CA ARG A 121 3.42 -33.87 -12.10
C ARG A 121 3.91 -32.91 -11.01
N PRO A 122 4.66 -33.38 -9.99
CA PRO A 122 5.09 -32.51 -8.89
C PRO A 122 6.08 -31.46 -9.40
N VAL A 123 5.79 -30.18 -9.17
CA VAL A 123 6.80 -29.12 -9.31
C VAL A 123 7.46 -28.94 -7.94
N ARG A 124 8.75 -29.28 -7.82
CA ARG A 124 9.47 -29.26 -6.55
C ARG A 124 10.15 -27.92 -6.23
N GLN A 125 10.44 -27.11 -7.24
CA GLN A 125 10.91 -25.72 -7.05
C GLN A 125 9.79 -24.74 -7.34
N VAL A 126 9.24 -24.17 -6.26
CA VAL A 126 8.24 -23.10 -6.32
C VAL A 126 8.90 -21.82 -5.83
N LEU A 127 9.04 -20.84 -6.72
CA LEU A 127 9.68 -19.57 -6.46
C LEU A 127 8.62 -18.48 -6.39
N ARG A 128 8.57 -17.71 -5.31
CA ARG A 128 7.67 -16.58 -5.14
C ARG A 128 8.42 -15.28 -5.32
N VAL A 129 7.89 -14.41 -6.18
CA VAL A 129 8.33 -13.03 -6.32
C VAL A 129 7.77 -12.22 -5.15
N GLY A 130 8.68 -11.57 -4.41
CA GLY A 130 8.36 -10.68 -3.31
C GLY A 130 8.41 -9.20 -3.70
N ASP A 131 8.44 -8.35 -2.68
CA ASP A 131 8.48 -6.90 -2.84
C ASP A 131 9.92 -6.39 -3.05
N TRP A 132 10.02 -5.12 -3.42
CA TRP A 132 11.28 -4.40 -3.47
C TRP A 132 11.69 -4.01 -2.05
N ALA A 133 12.76 -4.61 -1.53
CA ALA A 133 13.33 -4.16 -0.26
C ALA A 133 13.91 -2.73 -0.44
N PRO A 134 13.82 -1.85 0.58
CA PRO A 134 14.29 -0.45 0.45
C PRO A 134 15.76 -0.30 0.02
N SER A 135 16.61 -1.26 0.40
CA SER A 135 18.03 -1.31 0.06
C SER A 135 18.36 -2.11 -1.20
N SER A 136 17.38 -2.80 -1.78
CA SER A 136 17.60 -3.71 -2.91
C SER A 136 17.33 -3.03 -4.24
N GLN A 137 18.21 -3.29 -5.22
CA GLN A 137 18.02 -2.90 -6.61
C GLN A 137 17.10 -3.85 -7.38
N LEU A 138 16.71 -4.98 -6.78
CA LEU A 138 15.86 -6.00 -7.38
C LEU A 138 14.73 -6.41 -6.42
N PRO A 139 13.57 -6.87 -6.93
CA PRO A 139 12.55 -7.50 -6.10
C PRO A 139 13.13 -8.78 -5.45
N THR A 140 12.62 -9.20 -4.30
CA THR A 140 13.08 -10.46 -3.71
C THR A 140 12.51 -11.66 -4.47
N LEU A 141 13.24 -12.77 -4.46
CA LEU A 141 12.81 -14.06 -4.96
C LEU A 141 13.05 -15.09 -3.87
N HIS A 142 12.01 -15.83 -3.49
CA HIS A 142 12.08 -16.81 -2.41
C HIS A 142 11.63 -18.18 -2.91
N ARG A 143 12.35 -19.23 -2.52
CA ARG A 143 11.80 -20.57 -2.60
C ARG A 143 10.71 -20.73 -1.54
N LEU A 144 9.66 -21.49 -1.87
CA LEU A 144 8.62 -21.88 -0.95
C LEU A 144 8.85 -23.31 -0.47
N ASN A 145 8.67 -23.56 0.83
CA ASN A 145 8.66 -24.91 1.40
C ASN A 145 7.36 -25.67 1.04
N ALA A 146 7.24 -26.91 1.53
CA ALA A 146 6.06 -27.76 1.28
C ALA A 146 4.76 -27.15 1.82
N GLU A 147 4.85 -26.33 2.86
CA GLU A 147 3.74 -25.59 3.48
C GLU A 147 3.44 -24.26 2.75
N GLY A 148 4.24 -23.90 1.74
CA GLY A 148 4.08 -22.70 0.92
C GLY A 148 4.57 -21.39 1.56
N TYR A 149 5.39 -21.49 2.60
CA TYR A 149 6.07 -20.35 3.23
C TYR A 149 7.45 -20.11 2.60
N PRO A 150 7.89 -18.85 2.49
CA PRO A 150 9.26 -18.53 2.07
C PRO A 150 10.28 -19.18 3.00
N ASP A 151 11.22 -19.97 2.45
CA ASP A 151 12.26 -20.65 3.23
C ASP A 151 13.65 -20.05 3.00
N VAL A 152 14.03 -19.88 1.73
CA VAL A 152 15.39 -19.50 1.31
C VAL A 152 15.29 -18.44 0.21
N ALA A 153 16.10 -17.39 0.33
CA ALA A 153 16.24 -16.39 -0.73
C ALA A 153 17.01 -16.99 -1.92
N VAL A 154 16.52 -16.73 -3.13
CA VAL A 154 17.09 -17.23 -4.38
C VAL A 154 17.58 -16.06 -5.21
N SER A 155 18.70 -16.23 -5.90
CA SER A 155 19.26 -15.20 -6.78
C SER A 155 18.50 -15.13 -8.11
N TRP A 156 18.18 -13.92 -8.57
CA TRP A 156 17.66 -13.71 -9.93
C TRP A 156 18.69 -14.07 -11.01
N SER A 157 19.99 -13.93 -10.71
CA SER A 157 21.05 -14.33 -11.64
C SER A 157 21.05 -15.85 -11.85
N ASP A 158 20.77 -16.63 -10.81
CA ASP A 158 20.62 -18.09 -10.94
C ASP A 158 19.42 -18.45 -11.79
N LEU A 159 18.27 -17.80 -11.56
CA LEU A 159 17.08 -18.07 -12.36
C LEU A 159 17.30 -17.68 -13.84
N THR A 160 17.87 -16.50 -14.11
CA THR A 160 18.19 -16.05 -15.48
C THR A 160 19.12 -17.04 -16.18
N ARG A 161 20.17 -17.48 -15.47
CA ARG A 161 21.13 -18.45 -15.97
C ARG A 161 20.48 -19.79 -16.29
N VAL A 162 19.64 -20.30 -15.40
CA VAL A 162 18.94 -21.59 -15.55
C VAL A 162 17.89 -21.56 -16.65
N LEU A 163 17.18 -20.44 -16.83
CA LEU A 163 16.28 -20.27 -17.96
C LEU A 163 17.05 -20.14 -19.28
N GLY A 164 18.31 -19.71 -19.26
CA GLY A 164 19.13 -19.51 -20.46
C GLY A 164 18.86 -18.17 -21.15
N GLY A 165 18.24 -17.22 -20.46
CA GLY A 165 17.85 -15.93 -21.00
C GLY A 165 17.22 -15.04 -19.94
N LYS A 166 16.83 -13.83 -20.36
CA LYS A 166 16.16 -12.87 -19.48
C LYS A 166 14.84 -13.44 -18.98
N VAL A 167 14.56 -13.24 -17.70
CA VAL A 167 13.30 -13.65 -17.08
C VAL A 167 12.20 -12.67 -17.49
N PRO A 168 11.07 -13.16 -18.06
CA PRO A 168 9.89 -12.34 -18.29
C PRO A 168 9.31 -11.87 -16.95
N TYR A 169 9.48 -10.59 -16.67
CA TYR A 169 9.07 -9.97 -15.41
C TYR A 169 7.73 -9.25 -15.55
N TRP A 170 6.85 -9.45 -14.57
CA TRP A 170 5.56 -8.77 -14.47
C TRP A 170 5.61 -7.66 -13.41
N PRO A 171 5.66 -6.37 -13.84
CA PRO A 171 5.43 -5.25 -12.93
C PRO A 171 4.18 -5.47 -12.11
N THR A 172 4.20 -5.06 -10.85
CA THR A 172 3.18 -5.40 -9.86
C THR A 172 1.77 -5.04 -10.34
N ARG A 173 1.64 -3.89 -11.02
CA ARG A 173 0.36 -3.39 -11.57
C ARG A 173 -0.07 -4.08 -12.89
N LEU A 174 0.82 -4.83 -13.54
CA LEU A 174 0.54 -5.58 -14.77
C LEU A 174 0.31 -7.08 -14.51
N ARG A 175 0.32 -7.52 -13.25
CA ARG A 175 0.01 -8.90 -12.84
C ARG A 175 -1.50 -9.19 -12.93
N ILE A 176 -2.04 -9.08 -14.14
CA ILE A 176 -3.47 -9.26 -14.45
C ILE A 176 -3.67 -10.71 -14.86
N PRO A 177 -4.47 -11.51 -14.12
CA PRO A 177 -4.50 -12.96 -14.32
C PRO A 177 -4.80 -13.41 -15.75
N ASP A 178 -5.80 -12.77 -16.37
CA ASP A 178 -6.24 -13.08 -17.73
C ASP A 178 -5.13 -12.84 -18.75
N VAL A 179 -4.39 -11.74 -18.58
CA VAL A 179 -3.26 -11.37 -19.45
C VAL A 179 -2.11 -12.35 -19.25
N MET A 180 -1.72 -12.63 -18.00
CA MET A 180 -0.61 -13.55 -17.70
C MET A 180 -0.87 -14.98 -18.17
N VAL A 181 -2.12 -15.43 -18.10
CA VAL A 181 -2.53 -16.76 -18.60
C VAL A 181 -2.45 -16.81 -20.12
N ALA A 182 -2.97 -15.79 -20.81
CA ALA A 182 -2.97 -15.71 -22.28
C ALA A 182 -1.61 -15.35 -22.89
N TRP A 183 -0.69 -14.78 -22.10
CA TRP A 183 0.62 -14.32 -22.56
C TRP A 183 1.52 -15.49 -23.01
N ASP A 184 2.17 -15.35 -24.15
CA ASP A 184 3.06 -16.36 -24.72
C ASP A 184 4.36 -15.69 -25.18
N PRO A 185 5.53 -16.04 -24.61
CA PRO A 185 6.81 -15.41 -24.95
C PRO A 185 7.15 -15.47 -26.44
N ASP A 186 6.64 -16.46 -27.18
CA ASP A 186 7.01 -16.70 -28.58
C ASP A 186 6.20 -15.87 -29.58
N THR A 187 5.14 -15.18 -29.12
CA THR A 187 4.21 -14.46 -30.00
C THR A 187 4.64 -13.04 -30.39
N GLY A 188 5.86 -12.63 -30.03
CA GLY A 188 6.43 -11.34 -30.40
C GLY A 188 5.94 -10.18 -29.50
N PRO A 189 6.11 -8.92 -29.94
CA PRO A 189 5.85 -7.77 -29.08
C PRO A 189 4.38 -7.71 -28.66
N HIS A 190 4.15 -7.74 -27.36
CA HIS A 190 2.81 -7.73 -26.80
C HIS A 190 2.18 -6.34 -26.85
N ALA A 191 0.88 -6.30 -27.11
CA ALA A 191 0.10 -5.08 -27.03
C ALA A 191 0.17 -4.48 -25.60
N PRO A 192 0.21 -3.14 -25.46
CA PRO A 192 0.17 -2.49 -24.16
C PRO A 192 -1.09 -2.84 -23.37
N VAL A 193 -0.92 -3.05 -22.06
CA VAL A 193 -1.98 -3.48 -21.16
C VAL A 193 -2.29 -2.39 -20.14
N ALA A 194 -3.58 -2.12 -19.93
CA ALA A 194 -4.03 -1.20 -18.88
C ALA A 194 -3.67 -1.74 -17.50
N ALA A 195 -2.83 -1.01 -16.77
CA ALA A 195 -2.37 -1.39 -15.45
C ALA A 195 -3.50 -1.40 -14.41
N GLN A 196 -3.48 -2.37 -13.50
CA GLN A 196 -4.49 -2.55 -12.45
C GLN A 196 -4.31 -1.51 -11.32
N PRO A 197 -5.34 -0.68 -11.04
CA PRO A 197 -5.32 0.26 -9.94
C PRO A 197 -5.18 -0.39 -8.56
N ARG A 198 -4.76 0.41 -7.58
CA ARG A 198 -4.69 0.02 -6.15
C ARG A 198 -6.06 -0.23 -5.52
N ILE A 199 -7.11 0.33 -6.11
CA ILE A 199 -8.47 0.28 -5.59
C ILE A 199 -9.38 -0.45 -6.57
N ASP A 200 -10.44 -1.04 -6.03
CA ASP A 200 -11.54 -1.53 -6.84
C ASP A 200 -12.32 -0.34 -7.42
N LEU A 201 -12.25 -0.18 -8.74
CA LEU A 201 -12.96 0.88 -9.45
C LEU A 201 -14.40 0.52 -9.78
N ALA A 202 -14.81 -0.75 -9.67
CA ALA A 202 -16.18 -1.16 -10.00
C ALA A 202 -17.26 -0.39 -9.22
N PRO A 203 -17.19 -0.24 -7.88
CA PRO A 203 -18.19 0.53 -7.15
C PRO A 203 -18.14 2.04 -7.48
N VAL A 204 -16.95 2.58 -7.76
CA VAL A 204 -16.76 4.00 -8.12
C VAL A 204 -17.39 4.29 -9.49
N ALA A 205 -17.14 3.43 -10.47
CA ALA A 205 -17.71 3.54 -11.81
C ALA A 205 -19.22 3.28 -11.81
N GLY A 206 -19.68 2.30 -11.04
CA GLY A 206 -21.10 2.03 -10.84
C GLY A 206 -21.83 3.26 -10.28
N LEU A 207 -21.27 3.90 -9.25
CA LEU A 207 -21.86 5.13 -8.72
C LEU A 207 -21.85 6.26 -9.75
N ALA A 208 -20.74 6.46 -10.47
CA ALA A 208 -20.64 7.50 -11.49
C ALA A 208 -21.73 7.38 -12.57
N ALA A 209 -22.06 6.14 -12.97
CA ALA A 209 -23.12 5.87 -13.93
C ALA A 209 -24.52 6.23 -13.39
N VAL A 210 -24.79 5.96 -12.11
CA VAL A 210 -26.06 6.34 -11.45
C VAL A 210 -26.19 7.86 -11.30
N LEU A 211 -25.07 8.54 -11.03
CA LEU A 211 -25.03 9.99 -10.81
C LEU A 211 -24.86 10.80 -12.10
N ALA A 212 -25.12 10.21 -13.28
CA ALA A 212 -24.87 10.90 -14.56
C ALA A 212 -25.61 12.26 -14.69
N SER A 213 -26.74 12.44 -13.99
CA SER A 213 -27.48 13.70 -13.92
C SER A 213 -26.98 14.68 -12.85
N GLU A 214 -26.04 14.29 -12.00
CA GLU A 214 -25.41 15.08 -10.92
C GLU A 214 -23.98 15.44 -11.34
N PRO A 215 -23.77 16.55 -12.08
CA PRO A 215 -22.50 16.81 -12.77
C PRO A 215 -21.31 17.04 -11.83
N ARG A 216 -21.51 17.38 -10.55
CA ARG A 216 -20.41 17.55 -9.59
C ARG A 216 -19.96 16.22 -9.02
N ALA A 217 -20.86 15.45 -8.41
CA ALA A 217 -20.57 14.12 -7.91
C ALA A 217 -20.04 13.16 -9.00
N CYS A 218 -20.64 13.18 -10.20
CA CYS A 218 -20.16 12.38 -11.33
C CYS A 218 -18.73 12.76 -11.76
N ARG A 219 -18.42 14.06 -11.86
CA ARG A 219 -17.09 14.54 -12.25
C ARG A 219 -16.00 14.12 -11.27
N VAL A 220 -16.24 14.18 -9.96
CA VAL A 220 -15.22 13.76 -8.97
C VAL A 220 -14.98 12.25 -9.00
N LEU A 221 -15.99 11.44 -9.31
CA LEU A 221 -15.85 9.99 -9.48
C LEU A 221 -15.06 9.65 -10.75
N HIS A 222 -15.36 10.32 -11.87
CA HIS A 222 -14.55 10.20 -13.09
C HIS A 222 -13.10 10.66 -12.85
N GLN A 223 -12.89 11.78 -12.15
CA GLN A 223 -11.56 12.25 -11.78
C GLN A 223 -10.78 11.18 -10.98
N LEU A 224 -11.42 10.54 -10.00
CA LEU A 224 -10.83 9.46 -9.21
C LEU A 224 -10.45 8.27 -10.10
N ILE A 225 -11.37 7.82 -10.97
CA ILE A 225 -11.14 6.72 -11.91
C ILE A 225 -9.91 7.01 -12.78
N HIS A 226 -9.89 8.17 -13.45
CA HIS A 226 -8.77 8.56 -14.31
C HIS A 226 -7.46 8.72 -13.53
N THR A 227 -7.50 9.33 -12.35
CA THR A 227 -6.31 9.48 -11.48
C THR A 227 -5.76 8.13 -11.05
N ALA A 228 -6.63 7.19 -10.69
CA ALA A 228 -6.24 5.85 -10.26
C ALA A 228 -5.61 5.06 -11.40
N MET A 229 -6.19 5.14 -12.61
CA MET A 229 -5.64 4.52 -13.82
C MET A 229 -4.30 5.15 -14.23
N HIS A 230 -4.20 6.47 -14.24
CA HIS A 230 -2.96 7.20 -14.53
C HIS A 230 -1.84 6.80 -13.55
N ARG A 231 -2.13 6.79 -12.25
CA ARG A 231 -1.14 6.37 -11.23
C ARG A 231 -0.74 4.91 -11.39
N ALA A 232 -1.66 4.02 -11.73
CA ALA A 232 -1.35 2.61 -11.97
C ALA A 232 -0.41 2.44 -13.19
N SER A 233 -0.70 3.15 -14.27
CA SER A 233 0.13 3.17 -15.48
C SER A 233 1.53 3.73 -15.18
N ARG A 234 1.62 4.88 -14.50
CA ARG A 234 2.88 5.48 -14.06
C ARG A 234 3.67 4.58 -13.12
N ASP A 235 3.02 3.94 -12.14
CA ASP A 235 3.66 3.00 -11.22
C ASP A 235 4.27 1.81 -11.99
N ALA A 236 3.55 1.27 -12.98
CA ALA A 236 4.06 0.20 -13.84
C ALA A 236 5.25 0.65 -14.70
N ALA A 237 5.17 1.84 -15.28
CA ALA A 237 6.24 2.43 -16.08
C ALA A 237 7.50 2.69 -15.23
N ALA A 238 7.34 3.20 -14.00
CA ALA A 238 8.45 3.42 -13.09
C ALA A 238 9.13 2.09 -12.67
N GLU A 239 8.37 1.03 -12.46
CA GLU A 239 8.94 -0.31 -12.20
C GLU A 239 9.69 -0.84 -13.44
N ALA A 240 9.13 -0.69 -14.64
CA ALA A 240 9.81 -1.04 -15.88
C ALA A 240 11.12 -0.25 -16.09
N GLU A 241 11.12 1.06 -15.79
CA GLU A 241 12.33 1.90 -15.86
C GLU A 241 13.41 1.44 -14.85
N ARG A 242 13.01 1.02 -13.65
CA ARG A 242 13.94 0.44 -12.66
C ARG A 242 14.57 -0.84 -13.20
N LEU A 243 13.81 -1.69 -13.89
CA LEU A 243 14.30 -2.92 -14.50
C LEU A 243 15.18 -2.68 -15.73
N ALA A 244 15.00 -1.55 -16.42
CA ALA A 244 15.85 -1.14 -17.54
C ALA A 244 17.26 -0.66 -17.12
N ARG A 245 17.53 -0.51 -15.81
CA ARG A 245 18.87 -0.14 -15.31
C ARG A 245 19.85 -1.30 -15.47
N ARG A 246 21.12 -0.97 -15.79
CA ARG A 246 22.17 -1.92 -16.26
C ARG A 246 22.14 -3.30 -15.60
N HIS A 247 22.20 -3.38 -14.26
CA HIS A 247 22.24 -4.68 -13.57
C HIS A 247 20.93 -5.48 -13.72
N ALA A 248 19.78 -4.84 -13.62
CA ALA A 248 18.48 -5.50 -13.79
C ALA A 248 18.19 -5.85 -15.26
N ALA A 249 18.65 -5.01 -16.20
CA ALA A 249 18.40 -5.17 -17.63
C ALA A 249 19.10 -6.41 -18.22
N GLU A 250 20.14 -6.92 -17.56
CA GLU A 250 20.80 -8.18 -17.89
C GLU A 250 19.98 -9.40 -17.48
N MET A 251 19.11 -9.27 -16.47
CA MET A 251 18.30 -10.35 -15.90
C MET A 251 16.85 -10.35 -16.36
N PHE A 252 16.27 -9.20 -16.64
CA PHE A 252 14.83 -9.06 -16.85
C PHE A 252 14.48 -8.51 -18.23
N GLU A 253 13.35 -9.01 -18.73
CA GLU A 253 12.58 -8.39 -19.79
C GLU A 253 11.16 -8.16 -19.29
N VAL A 254 10.60 -6.97 -19.51
CA VAL A 254 9.22 -6.69 -19.08
C VAL A 254 8.27 -7.47 -19.98
N ALA A 255 7.47 -8.35 -19.40
CA ALA A 255 6.62 -9.29 -20.14
C ALA A 255 5.60 -8.58 -21.06
N VAL A 256 5.02 -7.47 -20.59
CA VAL A 256 4.11 -6.63 -21.39
C VAL A 256 4.31 -5.16 -21.06
N PRO A 257 4.26 -4.25 -22.05
CA PRO A 257 4.31 -2.82 -21.77
C PRO A 257 3.02 -2.35 -21.08
N ALA A 258 3.13 -1.36 -20.20
CA ALA A 258 1.95 -0.68 -19.68
C ALA A 258 1.36 0.24 -20.76
N LEU A 259 0.03 0.28 -20.86
CA LEU A 259 -0.67 1.31 -21.63
C LEU A 259 -0.42 2.66 -20.95
N ASP A 260 0.07 3.63 -21.72
CA ASP A 260 0.21 5.02 -21.25
C ASP A 260 -1.18 5.66 -21.09
N ILE A 261 -1.46 6.16 -19.89
CA ILE A 261 -2.74 6.78 -19.55
C ILE A 261 -2.43 8.20 -19.08
N PRO A 262 -2.83 9.24 -19.84
CA PRO A 262 -2.59 10.62 -19.42
C PRO A 262 -3.35 10.95 -18.14
N GLY A 263 -2.73 11.79 -17.30
CA GLY A 263 -3.37 12.30 -16.10
C GLY A 263 -4.56 13.19 -16.46
N PRO A 264 -5.68 13.12 -15.71
CA PRO A 264 -6.78 14.05 -15.92
C PRO A 264 -6.38 15.46 -15.46
N PRO A 265 -6.93 16.53 -16.08
CA PRO A 265 -6.76 17.87 -15.54
C PRO A 265 -7.31 17.92 -14.10
N PRO A 266 -6.66 18.65 -13.17
CA PRO A 266 -7.16 18.75 -11.81
C PRO A 266 -8.49 19.50 -11.77
N LEU A 267 -9.39 19.05 -10.90
CA LEU A 267 -10.57 19.83 -10.53
C LEU A 267 -10.15 20.95 -9.57
N SER A 268 -10.92 22.04 -9.52
CA SER A 268 -10.75 23.02 -8.45
C SER A 268 -11.06 22.39 -7.09
N ASP A 269 -10.39 22.84 -6.03
CA ASP A 269 -10.58 22.29 -4.68
C ASP A 269 -12.04 22.39 -4.24
N GLY A 270 -12.69 23.53 -4.51
CA GLY A 270 -14.11 23.74 -4.21
C GLY A 270 -15.05 22.77 -4.94
N GLU A 271 -14.79 22.46 -6.22
CA GLU A 271 -15.58 21.47 -6.96
C GLU A 271 -15.37 20.06 -6.42
N SER A 272 -14.12 19.70 -6.10
CA SER A 272 -13.78 18.40 -5.56
C SER A 272 -14.44 18.16 -4.20
N VAL A 273 -14.27 19.10 -3.26
CA VAL A 273 -14.87 19.04 -1.92
C VAL A 273 -16.40 18.97 -2.01
N THR A 274 -17.01 19.81 -2.85
CA THR A 274 -18.48 19.83 -3.01
C THR A 274 -19.01 18.50 -3.58
N GLY A 275 -18.36 17.96 -4.61
CA GLY A 275 -18.76 16.69 -5.23
C GLY A 275 -18.62 15.50 -4.26
N TRP A 276 -17.53 15.45 -3.50
CA TRP A 276 -17.35 14.42 -2.47
C TRP A 276 -18.33 14.59 -1.30
N ALA A 277 -18.64 15.81 -0.88
CA ALA A 277 -19.65 16.06 0.15
C ALA A 277 -21.06 15.64 -0.28
N GLU A 278 -21.39 15.75 -1.57
CA GLU A 278 -22.63 15.21 -2.14
C GLU A 278 -22.67 13.68 -2.05
N ILE A 279 -21.60 13.00 -2.50
CA ILE A 279 -21.48 11.53 -2.44
C ILE A 279 -21.56 11.02 -1.00
N MET A 280 -20.84 11.67 -0.07
CA MET A 280 -20.75 11.23 1.33
C MET A 280 -22.06 11.40 2.12
N ARG A 281 -22.95 12.30 1.70
CA ARG A 281 -24.27 12.48 2.31
C ARG A 281 -25.28 11.41 1.87
N ARG A 282 -25.01 10.69 0.78
CA ARG A 282 -25.90 9.61 0.31
C ARG A 282 -25.92 8.46 1.29
N THR A 283 -27.04 7.74 1.34
CA THR A 283 -27.27 6.64 2.30
C THR A 283 -27.45 5.29 1.62
N ASP A 284 -27.24 5.21 0.30
CA ASP A 284 -27.36 3.96 -0.46
C ASP A 284 -26.08 3.12 -0.44
N ASN A 285 -26.22 1.80 -0.57
CA ASN A 285 -25.10 0.86 -0.45
C ASN A 285 -24.00 1.08 -1.51
N LEU A 286 -24.35 1.61 -2.68
CA LEU A 286 -23.38 1.87 -3.75
C LEU A 286 -22.48 3.05 -3.37
N ALA A 287 -23.03 4.11 -2.79
CA ALA A 287 -22.26 5.21 -2.21
C ALA A 287 -21.33 4.75 -1.08
N HIS A 288 -21.82 3.91 -0.16
CA HIS A 288 -20.99 3.32 0.89
C HIS A 288 -19.80 2.53 0.31
N THR A 289 -20.05 1.69 -0.69
CA THR A 289 -19.00 0.85 -1.31
C THR A 289 -18.00 1.70 -2.11
N ALA A 290 -18.47 2.73 -2.81
CA ALA A 290 -17.62 3.66 -3.55
C ALA A 290 -16.72 4.50 -2.62
N VAL A 291 -17.28 5.04 -1.52
CA VAL A 291 -16.50 5.75 -0.50
C VAL A 291 -15.46 4.82 0.13
N ARG A 292 -15.82 3.57 0.43
CA ARG A 292 -14.85 2.59 0.96
C ARG A 292 -13.67 2.36 0.03
N ALA A 293 -13.94 2.19 -1.26
CA ALA A 293 -12.89 2.04 -2.26
C ALA A 293 -12.03 3.30 -2.36
N ALA A 294 -12.65 4.49 -2.30
CA ALA A 294 -11.99 5.77 -2.36
C ALA A 294 -11.13 6.09 -1.13
N CYS A 295 -11.45 5.59 0.07
CA CYS A 295 -10.68 5.83 1.30
C CYS A 295 -9.26 5.25 1.27
N ALA A 296 -8.99 4.26 0.41
CA ALA A 296 -7.63 3.78 0.15
C ALA A 296 -6.81 4.74 -0.72
N TYR A 297 -7.43 5.82 -1.19
CA TYR A 297 -6.82 6.99 -1.83
C TYR A 297 -6.93 8.22 -0.93
N ASP A 298 -6.03 9.16 -1.18
CA ASP A 298 -6.11 10.52 -0.63
C ASP A 298 -7.12 11.33 -1.47
N VAL A 299 -8.40 11.00 -1.31
CA VAL A 299 -9.50 11.76 -1.93
C VAL A 299 -9.86 12.95 -1.04
N PRO A 300 -10.19 14.12 -1.62
CA PRO A 300 -10.71 15.24 -0.85
C PRO A 300 -11.99 14.86 -0.12
N ARG A 301 -12.09 15.32 1.11
CA ARG A 301 -13.21 15.05 2.02
C ARG A 301 -13.71 16.38 2.56
N PRO A 302 -14.97 16.47 3.01
CA PRO A 302 -15.45 17.66 3.72
C PRO A 302 -14.77 17.85 5.10
N TYR A 303 -13.96 16.89 5.53
CA TYR A 303 -13.13 16.91 6.74
C TYR A 303 -11.77 16.30 6.43
N GLU A 304 -10.68 16.90 6.87
CA GLU A 304 -9.34 16.50 6.39
C GLU A 304 -8.71 15.39 7.21
N GLN A 305 -9.05 15.30 8.49
CA GLN A 305 -8.51 14.30 9.39
C GLN A 305 -9.62 13.54 10.11
N ILE A 306 -9.26 12.36 10.61
CA ILE A 306 -10.10 11.58 11.50
C ILE A 306 -9.33 11.46 12.81
N THR A 307 -9.95 11.88 13.90
CA THR A 307 -9.31 11.83 15.23
C THR A 307 -10.21 11.09 16.21
N ASP A 308 -9.57 10.44 17.17
CA ASP A 308 -10.23 9.86 18.33
C ASP A 308 -10.12 10.86 19.49
N LEU A 309 -11.23 11.04 20.21
CA LEU A 309 -11.38 11.91 21.36
C LEU A 309 -11.74 11.02 22.56
N ASP A 310 -10.99 11.10 23.66
CA ASP A 310 -11.34 10.35 24.86
C ASP A 310 -12.51 11.03 25.59
N ALA A 311 -13.16 10.30 26.50
CA ALA A 311 -14.28 10.85 27.27
C ALA A 311 -13.80 11.97 28.22
N SER A 312 -14.46 13.12 28.17
CA SER A 312 -14.20 14.31 28.99
C SER A 312 -15.46 15.19 29.09
N ASP A 313 -15.45 16.20 29.97
CA ASP A 313 -16.55 17.15 30.05
C ASP A 313 -16.66 18.03 28.79
N VAL A 314 -15.53 18.32 28.13
CA VAL A 314 -15.47 19.13 26.91
C VAL A 314 -16.02 18.34 25.72
N THR A 315 -15.62 17.07 25.57
CA THR A 315 -16.21 16.17 24.57
C THR A 315 -17.68 15.93 24.83
N ALA A 316 -18.11 15.78 26.09
CA ALA A 316 -19.52 15.70 26.44
C ALA A 316 -20.30 16.98 26.11
N GLN A 317 -19.68 18.16 26.19
CA GLN A 317 -20.28 19.42 25.73
C GLN A 317 -20.48 19.41 24.22
N PHE A 318 -19.45 19.07 23.45
CA PHE A 318 -19.56 18.94 22.00
C PHE A 318 -20.58 17.86 21.60
N ALA A 319 -20.69 16.78 22.38
CA ALA A 319 -21.64 15.73 22.10
C ALA A 319 -23.12 16.17 22.19
N ARG A 320 -23.43 17.25 22.93
CA ARG A 320 -24.80 17.77 23.10
C ARG A 320 -25.35 18.48 21.87
N GLN A 321 -24.50 19.00 20.99
CA GLN A 321 -24.93 19.66 19.75
C GLN A 321 -25.12 18.67 18.59
N LEU A 322 -24.67 17.42 18.75
CA LEU A 322 -24.75 16.41 17.70
C LEU A 322 -26.15 15.80 17.61
N ILE A 323 -26.55 15.42 16.40
CA ILE A 323 -27.84 14.77 16.13
C ILE A 323 -27.64 13.33 15.67
N PRO A 324 -28.54 12.39 16.01
CA PRO A 324 -28.50 11.03 15.47
C PRO A 324 -28.57 11.01 13.94
N ALA A 325 -27.75 10.16 13.32
CA ALA A 325 -27.72 9.97 11.88
C ALA A 325 -28.48 8.70 11.50
N HIS A 326 -29.67 8.84 10.90
CA HIS A 326 -30.42 7.70 10.35
C HIS A 326 -31.31 8.14 9.17
N PRO A 327 -31.27 7.45 8.01
CA PRO A 327 -30.35 6.36 7.65
C PRO A 327 -28.88 6.84 7.60
N LEU A 328 -27.93 5.92 7.76
CA LEU A 328 -26.50 6.25 7.84
C LEU A 328 -25.97 6.77 6.50
N PRO A 329 -25.33 7.95 6.47
CA PRO A 329 -24.58 8.42 5.31
C PRO A 329 -23.30 7.63 5.01
N ALA A 330 -22.89 7.62 3.75
CA ALA A 330 -21.67 7.01 3.27
C ALA A 330 -20.41 7.59 3.93
N ALA A 331 -20.46 8.84 4.43
CA ALA A 331 -19.42 9.48 5.23
C ALA A 331 -18.93 8.60 6.40
N PHE A 332 -19.84 7.84 7.03
CA PHE A 332 -19.48 6.94 8.13
C PHE A 332 -18.56 5.81 7.70
N THR A 333 -18.55 5.43 6.42
CA THR A 333 -17.63 4.39 5.92
C THR A 333 -16.18 4.86 5.92
N ALA A 334 -15.94 6.17 5.89
CA ALA A 334 -14.61 6.73 5.97
C ALA A 334 -14.09 6.84 7.41
N ILE A 335 -14.98 6.99 8.39
CA ILE A 335 -14.57 7.20 9.79
C ILE A 335 -14.70 5.96 10.67
N THR A 336 -15.61 5.03 10.38
CA THR A 336 -15.78 3.83 11.20
C THR A 336 -14.61 2.86 10.99
N PRO A 337 -13.79 2.59 12.01
CA PRO A 337 -12.67 1.67 11.88
C PRO A 337 -13.16 0.24 11.63
N GLN A 338 -12.40 -0.55 10.88
CA GLN A 338 -12.76 -1.94 10.56
C GLN A 338 -12.63 -2.88 11.77
N THR A 339 -11.91 -2.48 12.81
CA THR A 339 -11.73 -3.27 14.03
C THR A 339 -11.51 -2.36 15.24
N THR A 340 -11.81 -2.88 16.44
CA THR A 340 -11.42 -2.41 17.80
C THR A 340 -12.30 -1.41 18.55
N TYR A 341 -13.37 -0.87 17.96
CA TYR A 341 -14.28 0.00 18.71
C TYR A 341 -15.71 -0.55 18.63
N ASP A 342 -16.43 -0.52 19.74
CA ASP A 342 -17.86 -0.86 19.83
C ASP A 342 -18.68 0.43 19.64
N PRO A 343 -19.11 0.75 18.41
CA PRO A 343 -19.87 1.97 18.14
C PRO A 343 -21.26 1.86 18.77
N VAL A 344 -21.60 2.80 19.64
CA VAL A 344 -22.91 2.86 20.30
C VAL A 344 -23.85 3.77 19.53
N ASP A 345 -23.37 4.96 19.14
CA ASP A 345 -24.17 5.95 18.40
C ASP A 345 -23.45 6.43 17.14
N HIS A 346 -24.22 6.68 16.09
CA HIS A 346 -23.77 7.37 14.89
C HIS A 346 -24.45 8.74 14.85
N LEU A 347 -23.63 9.78 14.90
CA LEU A 347 -24.05 11.16 15.09
C LEU A 347 -23.47 12.05 14.00
N VAL A 348 -24.14 13.15 13.67
CA VAL A 348 -23.64 14.16 12.75
C VAL A 348 -23.66 15.52 13.44
N ASP A 349 -22.62 16.32 13.21
CA ASP A 349 -22.66 17.74 13.54
C ASP A 349 -23.55 18.46 12.50
N PRO A 350 -24.71 19.01 12.88
CA PRO A 350 -25.63 19.64 11.94
C PRO A 350 -25.05 20.89 11.26
N ALA A 351 -24.04 21.53 11.85
CA ALA A 351 -23.43 22.74 11.30
C ALA A 351 -22.45 22.44 10.16
N THR A 352 -21.69 21.35 10.27
CA THR A 352 -20.63 20.97 9.31
C THR A 352 -20.98 19.77 8.44
N GLY A 353 -21.97 18.97 8.84
CA GLY A 353 -22.27 17.67 8.23
C GLY A 353 -21.21 16.60 8.54
N ILE A 354 -20.32 16.86 9.51
CA ILE A 354 -19.25 15.94 9.88
C ILE A 354 -19.81 14.70 10.58
N PRO A 355 -19.37 13.49 10.19
CA PRO A 355 -19.76 12.26 10.88
C PRO A 355 -18.98 12.12 12.20
N VAL A 356 -19.67 11.60 13.21
CA VAL A 356 -19.17 11.34 14.56
C VAL A 356 -19.66 9.97 15.01
N VAL A 357 -18.75 9.09 15.40
CA VAL A 357 -19.07 7.79 16.01
C VAL A 357 -18.79 7.86 17.50
N ARG A 358 -19.79 7.63 18.34
CA ARG A 358 -19.59 7.50 19.80
C ARG A 358 -19.29 6.05 20.17
N HIS A 359 -18.31 5.86 21.04
CA HIS A 359 -17.91 4.56 21.55
C HIS A 359 -18.58 4.24 22.89
N ALA A 360 -18.65 2.96 23.24
CA ALA A 360 -19.15 2.52 24.56
C ALA A 360 -18.33 3.08 25.75
N SER A 361 -17.07 3.47 25.53
CA SER A 361 -16.23 4.14 26.52
C SER A 361 -16.63 5.59 26.81
N GLY A 362 -17.57 6.16 26.04
CA GLY A 362 -17.93 7.58 26.10
C GLY A 362 -17.07 8.49 25.21
N GLY A 363 -15.95 7.98 24.68
CA GLY A 363 -15.15 8.68 23.68
C GLY A 363 -15.83 8.76 22.31
N MET A 364 -15.26 9.53 21.39
CA MET A 364 -15.81 9.75 20.05
C MET A 364 -14.73 9.73 18.98
N ARG A 365 -15.08 9.23 17.79
CA ARG A 365 -14.27 9.35 16.58
C ARG A 365 -14.94 10.31 15.62
N ILE A 366 -14.23 11.34 15.20
CA ILE A 366 -14.81 12.45 14.41
C ILE A 366 -13.99 12.73 13.16
N GLY A 367 -14.65 13.22 12.11
CA GLY A 367 -13.97 14.00 11.08
C GLY A 367 -13.62 15.38 11.64
N VAL A 368 -12.39 15.87 11.43
CA VAL A 368 -12.02 17.24 11.85
C VAL A 368 -12.22 18.20 10.67
N PRO A 369 -12.96 19.31 10.85
CA PRO A 369 -13.20 20.25 9.77
C PRO A 369 -11.91 20.90 9.27
N HIS A 370 -11.90 21.27 7.98
CA HIS A 370 -10.88 22.16 7.43
C HIS A 370 -11.14 23.63 7.81
N GLN A 371 -12.39 24.01 8.02
CA GLN A 371 -12.84 25.36 8.38
C GLN A 371 -13.98 25.26 9.39
N LEU A 372 -14.04 26.19 10.33
CA LEU A 372 -15.18 26.25 11.25
C LEU A 372 -16.43 26.76 10.51
N PRO A 373 -17.62 26.22 10.79
CA PRO A 373 -18.88 26.72 10.23
C PRO A 373 -19.34 28.02 10.90
N ALA A 374 -18.53 28.57 11.80
CA ALA A 374 -18.88 29.66 12.68
C ALA A 374 -18.84 31.02 11.97
N ARG A 375 -19.70 31.93 12.44
CA ARG A 375 -19.66 33.35 12.09
C ARG A 375 -19.40 34.24 13.31
N ALA A 376 -19.71 33.74 14.50
CA ALA A 376 -19.38 34.40 15.75
C ALA A 376 -17.85 34.36 15.95
N PRO A 377 -17.21 35.46 16.39
CA PRO A 377 -15.77 35.50 16.63
C PRO A 377 -15.30 34.45 17.64
N LEU A 378 -13.98 34.18 17.61
CA LEU A 378 -13.30 33.38 18.63
C LEU A 378 -13.47 34.03 20.01
N ALA A 379 -14.08 33.32 20.96
CA ALA A 379 -14.26 33.75 22.36
C ALA A 379 -13.16 33.21 23.28
N ALA A 380 -12.77 31.95 23.07
CA ALA A 380 -11.75 31.27 23.86
C ALA A 380 -11.24 30.02 23.16
N ILE A 381 -10.07 29.55 23.58
CA ILE A 381 -9.60 28.20 23.32
C ILE A 381 -9.70 27.38 24.60
N VAL A 382 -10.04 26.09 24.48
CA VAL A 382 -10.07 25.14 25.59
C VAL A 382 -9.09 24.01 25.31
N PHE A 383 -8.18 23.76 26.24
CA PHE A 383 -7.29 22.61 26.19
C PHE A 383 -7.98 21.41 26.80
N ASP A 384 -8.00 20.30 26.09
CA ASP A 384 -8.54 19.04 26.61
C ASP A 384 -7.68 17.89 26.08
N GLN A 385 -6.90 17.27 26.97
CA GLN A 385 -6.03 16.15 26.69
C GLN A 385 -4.96 16.45 25.62
N ARG A 386 -5.25 16.08 24.36
CA ARG A 386 -4.37 16.26 23.19
C ARG A 386 -5.00 17.15 22.12
N GLU A 387 -6.10 17.81 22.48
CA GLU A 387 -6.97 18.54 21.57
C GLU A 387 -7.16 19.97 22.04
N ILE A 388 -7.25 20.89 21.08
CA ILE A 388 -7.68 22.26 21.30
C ILE A 388 -9.07 22.40 20.71
N TRP A 389 -9.96 22.93 21.54
CA TRP A 389 -11.32 23.25 21.18
C TRP A 389 -11.46 24.76 21.02
N ILE A 390 -12.21 25.14 20.00
CA ILE A 390 -12.52 26.52 19.67
C ILE A 390 -13.92 26.82 20.20
N ARG A 391 -14.00 27.78 21.13
CA ARG A 391 -15.25 28.33 21.62
C ARG A 391 -15.51 29.67 20.96
N THR A 392 -16.70 29.83 20.39
CA THR A 392 -17.14 31.07 19.76
C THR A 392 -18.02 31.90 20.71
N ASP A 393 -18.23 33.19 20.42
CA ASP A 393 -18.96 34.11 21.30
C ASP A 393 -20.44 33.73 21.51
N ASP A 394 -21.02 32.98 20.57
CA ASP A 394 -22.35 32.37 20.69
C ASP A 394 -22.35 31.06 21.48
N ASN A 395 -21.23 30.75 22.14
CA ASN A 395 -20.99 29.58 22.98
C ASN A 395 -21.04 28.24 22.24
N ALA A 396 -20.93 28.23 20.91
CA ALA A 396 -20.69 27.00 20.15
C ALA A 396 -19.26 26.50 20.40
N LEU A 397 -19.09 25.18 20.33
CA LEU A 397 -17.82 24.52 20.59
C LEU A 397 -17.47 23.63 19.39
N TYR A 398 -16.26 23.80 18.86
CA TYR A 398 -15.78 23.04 17.73
C TYR A 398 -14.38 22.49 17.98
N PRO A 399 -14.03 21.31 17.45
CA PRO A 399 -12.63 20.92 17.36
C PRO A 399 -11.87 21.93 16.47
N ALA A 400 -10.63 22.25 16.83
CA ALA A 400 -9.82 23.17 16.03
C ALA A 400 -9.59 22.63 14.59
N PRO A 401 -9.67 23.48 13.54
CA PRO A 401 -9.48 23.04 12.17
C PRO A 401 -8.09 22.45 11.92
N ARG A 402 -7.99 21.34 11.19
CA ARG A 402 -6.71 20.64 10.91
C ARG A 402 -6.45 20.46 9.43
N ALA A 403 -5.18 20.63 9.05
CA ALA A 403 -4.71 20.40 7.69
C ALA A 403 -4.26 18.94 7.49
N VAL A 404 -4.37 18.40 6.26
CA VAL A 404 -3.78 17.11 5.88
C VAL A 404 -2.27 17.10 6.23
N TRP A 405 -1.75 15.96 6.73
CA TRP A 405 -0.34 15.69 7.10
C TRP A 405 0.13 16.12 8.50
N HIS A 406 -0.69 16.80 9.29
CA HIS A 406 -0.39 17.05 10.71
C HIS A 406 -0.93 15.93 11.59
N HIS A 407 -0.20 14.81 11.70
CA HIS A 407 -0.61 13.64 12.49
C HIS A 407 -0.59 13.83 14.01
N TYR A 408 -0.16 15.01 14.48
CA TYR A 408 -0.11 15.35 15.89
C TYR A 408 -1.21 16.37 16.18
N GLY A 409 -2.09 16.05 17.13
CA GLY A 409 -3.13 16.96 17.55
C GLY A 409 -2.57 18.29 18.05
N TYR A 410 -3.40 19.34 18.04
CA TYR A 410 -3.06 20.59 18.68
C TYR A 410 -3.26 20.40 20.18
N GLY A 411 -2.20 20.46 20.98
CA GLY A 411 -2.32 20.31 22.43
C GLY A 411 -1.02 20.63 23.19
N PRO A 412 -1.08 20.72 24.53
CA PRO A 412 0.09 21.08 25.35
C PRO A 412 1.22 20.04 25.26
N HIS A 413 0.89 18.83 24.81
CA HIS A 413 1.80 17.70 24.60
C HIS A 413 2.27 17.57 23.14
N SER A 414 1.89 18.51 22.26
CA SER A 414 2.31 18.52 20.86
C SER A 414 3.56 19.38 20.71
N ASN A 415 4.55 18.89 19.96
CA ASN A 415 5.77 19.65 19.65
C ASN A 415 5.54 20.74 18.58
N ASN A 416 4.30 21.25 18.47
CA ASN A 416 3.86 22.05 17.33
C ASN A 416 3.15 23.34 17.75
N SER A 417 3.61 23.97 18.84
CA SER A 417 3.08 25.25 19.34
C SER A 417 3.15 26.37 18.29
N ASP A 418 4.13 26.34 17.39
CA ASP A 418 4.23 27.28 16.26
C ASP A 418 3.04 27.19 15.32
N THR A 419 2.67 25.98 14.86
CA THR A 419 1.50 25.80 13.97
C THR A 419 0.21 26.20 14.68
N THR A 420 0.09 25.84 15.96
CA THR A 420 -1.06 26.22 16.78
C THR A 420 -1.15 27.74 16.90
N ALA A 421 -0.03 28.43 17.18
CA ALA A 421 0.01 29.88 17.30
C ALA A 421 -0.43 30.57 16.01
N VAL A 422 0.06 30.12 14.85
CA VAL A 422 -0.37 30.65 13.55
C VAL A 422 -1.87 30.41 13.35
N LEU A 423 -2.39 29.20 13.63
CA LEU A 423 -3.83 28.93 13.51
C LEU A 423 -4.66 29.86 14.41
N ILE A 424 -4.29 30.03 15.68
CA ILE A 424 -5.03 30.90 16.60
C ILE A 424 -4.96 32.37 16.14
N GLU A 425 -3.81 32.83 15.64
CA GLU A 425 -3.66 34.18 15.09
C GLU A 425 -4.63 34.42 13.92
N HIS A 426 -4.74 33.45 13.00
CA HIS A 426 -5.71 33.50 11.92
C HIS A 426 -7.17 33.47 12.40
N LEU A 427 -7.50 32.61 13.37
CA LEU A 427 -8.86 32.52 13.92
C LEU A 427 -9.28 33.75 14.73
N LEU A 428 -8.33 34.47 15.33
CA LEU A 428 -8.57 35.75 15.98
C LEU A 428 -9.01 36.82 14.97
N ASP A 429 -8.40 36.83 13.78
CA ASP A 429 -8.72 37.79 12.71
C ASP A 429 -9.96 37.38 11.91
N ASP A 430 -10.09 36.09 11.58
CA ASP A 430 -11.22 35.53 10.85
C ASP A 430 -11.49 34.09 11.31
N ILE A 431 -12.60 33.90 12.03
CA ILE A 431 -13.04 32.60 12.56
C ILE A 431 -13.30 31.55 11.45
N SER A 432 -13.55 31.99 10.23
CA SER A 432 -13.82 31.12 9.08
C SER A 432 -12.55 30.67 8.35
N THR A 433 -11.37 31.06 8.84
CA THR A 433 -10.09 30.69 8.24
C THR A 433 -9.91 29.17 8.16
N SER A 434 -9.37 28.73 7.02
CA SER A 434 -8.89 27.37 6.79
C SER A 434 -7.82 26.93 7.80
N ALA A 435 -7.73 25.62 8.00
CA ALA A 435 -6.62 25.02 8.70
C ALA A 435 -5.29 25.42 8.05
N VAL A 436 -4.30 25.72 8.90
CA VAL A 436 -2.99 26.21 8.45
C VAL A 436 -2.09 25.04 8.11
N THR A 437 -1.42 25.10 6.95
CA THR A 437 -0.31 24.20 6.61
C THR A 437 1.00 24.96 6.65
N LEU A 438 1.89 24.63 7.60
CA LEU A 438 3.26 25.19 7.61
C LEU A 438 4.16 24.46 6.60
N THR A 439 3.85 24.56 5.31
CA THR A 439 4.77 24.10 4.25
C THR A 439 5.68 25.26 3.82
N THR A 440 6.77 25.43 4.56
CA THR A 440 8.11 26.01 4.25
C THR A 440 8.33 27.17 3.24
N ARG A 441 7.34 27.87 2.68
CA ARG A 441 7.59 29.06 1.82
C ARG A 441 6.66 30.26 1.99
N SER A 442 5.59 30.15 2.78
CA SER A 442 4.65 31.25 3.00
C SER A 442 4.22 31.40 4.46
N ALA A 443 4.93 30.76 5.39
CA ALA A 443 4.57 30.78 6.80
C ALA A 443 4.66 32.20 7.36
N THR A 444 3.50 32.77 7.72
CA THR A 444 3.41 33.86 8.68
C THR A 444 4.23 33.46 9.90
N THR A 445 5.23 34.25 10.27
CA THR A 445 5.96 34.02 11.53
C THR A 445 4.98 34.17 12.68
N PRO A 446 4.75 33.13 13.51
CA PRO A 446 3.78 33.24 14.60
C PRO A 446 4.21 34.31 15.59
N SER A 447 3.23 35.01 16.19
CA SER A 447 3.52 35.86 17.34
C SER A 447 4.22 35.08 18.44
N GLN A 448 5.40 35.56 18.85
CA GLN A 448 6.23 34.88 19.86
C GLN A 448 5.50 34.78 21.22
N GLY A 449 4.70 35.79 21.59
CA GLY A 449 3.92 35.72 22.82
C GLY A 449 2.83 34.64 22.77
N LEU A 450 2.21 34.40 21.60
CA LEU A 450 1.31 33.26 21.42
C LEU A 450 2.05 31.92 21.50
N VAL A 451 3.23 31.81 20.88
CA VAL A 451 4.05 30.59 20.98
C VAL A 451 4.42 30.31 22.44
N GLU A 452 4.87 31.32 23.18
CA GLU A 452 5.21 31.19 24.60
C GLU A 452 4.01 30.78 25.45
N LEU A 453 2.84 31.39 25.23
CA LEU A 453 1.61 31.04 25.94
C LEU A 453 1.17 29.60 25.65
N LEU A 454 1.18 29.19 24.38
CA LEU A 454 0.72 27.88 23.94
C LEU A 454 1.73 26.76 24.20
N SER A 455 3.00 27.09 24.47
CA SER A 455 4.03 26.13 24.87
C SER A 455 3.98 25.77 26.36
N GLN A 456 3.14 26.45 27.15
CA GLN A 456 2.93 26.12 28.55
C GLN A 456 2.14 24.81 28.70
N GLN A 457 2.39 24.09 29.79
CA GLN A 457 1.60 22.91 30.15
C GLN A 457 0.30 23.36 30.82
N TRP A 458 -0.79 23.30 30.05
CA TRP A 458 -2.13 23.60 30.54
C TRP A 458 -2.80 22.33 31.07
N PRO A 459 -3.42 22.36 32.26
CA PRO A 459 -4.30 21.30 32.72
C PRO A 459 -5.49 21.06 31.77
N ASP A 460 -6.00 19.83 31.72
CA ASP A 460 -7.21 19.52 30.95
C ASP A 460 -8.41 20.35 31.42
N GLY A 461 -9.20 20.84 30.47
CA GLY A 461 -10.30 21.79 30.68
C GLY A 461 -9.88 23.25 30.80
N SER A 462 -8.59 23.58 30.79
CA SER A 462 -8.12 24.97 30.87
C SER A 462 -8.64 25.80 29.71
N THR A 463 -9.12 26.99 30.02
CA THR A 463 -9.66 27.93 29.03
C THR A 463 -8.79 29.18 28.97
N ILE A 464 -8.33 29.55 27.78
CA ILE A 464 -7.68 30.84 27.52
C ILE A 464 -8.66 31.70 26.73
N THR A 465 -9.01 32.84 27.29
CA THR A 465 -9.96 33.79 26.71
C THR A 465 -9.37 34.56 25.54
N ARG A 466 -10.24 35.10 24.68
CA ARG A 466 -9.84 35.98 23.57
C ARG A 466 -8.94 37.13 24.04
N ALA A 467 -9.28 37.76 25.17
CA ALA A 467 -8.50 38.88 25.71
C ALA A 467 -7.07 38.48 26.09
N GLU A 468 -6.87 37.28 26.64
CA GLU A 468 -5.54 36.74 26.95
C GLU A 468 -4.77 36.40 25.67
N LEU A 469 -5.44 35.81 24.68
CA LEU A 469 -4.84 35.53 23.36
C LEU A 469 -4.42 36.83 22.64
N ASP A 470 -5.27 37.85 22.62
CA ASP A 470 -4.96 39.16 22.03
C ASP A 470 -3.80 39.85 22.78
N SER A 471 -3.76 39.72 24.11
CA SER A 471 -2.66 40.24 24.93
C SER A 471 -1.34 39.54 24.61
N ALA A 472 -1.35 38.22 24.49
CA ALA A 472 -0.18 37.44 24.10
C ALA A 472 0.25 37.72 22.66
N ARG A 473 -0.71 37.89 21.74
CA ARG A 473 -0.45 38.24 20.33
C ARG A 473 0.30 39.56 20.19
N THR A 474 -0.03 40.55 21.02
CA THR A 474 0.55 41.90 20.96
C THR A 474 1.75 42.10 21.88
N ALA A 475 2.07 41.13 22.74
CA ALA A 475 3.26 41.17 23.58
C ALA A 475 4.53 41.05 22.71
N ILE A 476 5.15 42.19 22.41
CA ILE A 476 6.51 42.23 21.84
C ILE A 476 7.46 41.85 22.96
N ARG A 477 8.38 40.90 22.70
CA ARG A 477 9.50 40.58 23.60
C ARG A 477 10.25 41.87 23.94
N SER A 478 10.13 42.32 25.18
CA SER A 478 10.98 43.35 25.80
C SER A 478 12.39 42.82 26.03
#